data_AF-A0A9X1LRB8-F1
#
_entry.id   AF-A0A9X1LRB8-F1
#
_cell.length_a   1.000
_cell.length_b   1.000
_cell.length_c   1.000
_cell.angle_alpha   90.00
_cell.angle_beta   90.00
_cell.angle_gamma   90.00
#
_symmetry.space_group_name_H-M   'P 1'
#
loop_
_entity.id
_entity.type
_entity.pdbx_description
1 polymer ?
#
loop_
_entity_poly.entity_id
_entity_poly.type
_entity_poly.pdbx_seq_one_letter_code
_entity_poly.pdbx_strand_id
1 'polypeptide(L)' 'MTDEHASPDLRIVRGSANEEELAALIAVVSDTYEREAAAAVAATPRISAWQRTQRPMRAPLRRDIPWGRFSG' A
#
# COMPACT_ATOMS: atom_id res chain seq x y z
N MET A 1 -11.96 -12.53 3.65
CA MET A 1 -10.67 -13.07 4.13
C MET A 1 -10.23 -12.13 5.24
N THR A 2 -10.75 -12.35 6.45
CA THR A 2 -10.37 -11.59 7.64
C THR A 2 -8.94 -11.98 7.99
N ASP A 3 -8.06 -11.00 8.00
CA ASP A 3 -6.68 -11.17 8.46
C ASP A 3 -6.74 -11.36 9.98
N GLU A 4 -6.82 -12.61 10.42
CA GLU A 4 -6.74 -12.96 11.83
C GLU A 4 -5.27 -12.75 12.20
N HIS A 5 -4.93 -11.53 12.64
CA HIS A 5 -3.57 -11.18 13.03
C HIS A 5 -3.11 -12.15 14.12
N ALA A 6 -2.34 -13.16 13.74
CA ALA A 6 -1.71 -14.08 14.66
C ALA A 6 -0.94 -13.24 15.69
N SER A 7 -1.32 -13.34 16.96
CA SER A 7 -0.63 -12.59 18.01
C SER A 7 0.85 -12.98 17.99
N PRO A 8 1.78 -12.01 18.00
CA PRO A 8 3.19 -12.30 17.90
C PRO A 8 3.66 -13.13 19.11
N ASP A 9 4.33 -14.26 18.85
CA ASP A 9 4.95 -15.10 19.88
C ASP A 9 6.35 -14.59 20.23
N LEU A 10 6.68 -14.55 21.52
CA LEU A 10 7.92 -13.97 22.03
C LEU A 10 8.60 -14.96 22.99
N ARG A 11 9.79 -15.42 22.60
CA ARG A 11 10.53 -16.47 23.32
C ARG A 11 11.93 -16.01 23.74
N ILE A 12 12.23 -16.14 25.04
CA ILE A 12 13.57 -15.91 25.58
C ILE A 12 14.42 -17.15 25.32
N VAL A 13 15.48 -17.01 24.52
CA VAL A 13 16.35 -18.13 24.11
C VAL A 13 17.56 -18.36 25.03
N ARG A 14 17.88 -17.39 25.89
CA ARG A 14 19.00 -17.44 26.83
C ARG A 14 18.71 -16.56 28.05
N GLY A 15 19.11 -17.03 29.23
CA GLY A 15 18.89 -16.33 30.49
C GLY A 15 17.45 -16.46 30.99
N SER A 16 17.13 -15.74 32.06
CA SER A 16 15.78 -15.59 32.60
C SER A 16 15.50 -14.11 32.78
N ALA A 17 14.33 -13.64 32.32
CA ALA A 17 13.85 -12.32 32.65
C ALA A 17 12.97 -12.41 33.91
N ASN A 18 13.11 -11.43 34.80
CA ASN A 18 12.13 -11.24 35.86
C ASN A 18 10.86 -10.57 35.32
N GLU A 19 9.82 -10.46 36.16
CA GLU A 19 8.52 -9.88 35.76
C GLU A 19 8.63 -8.41 35.32
N GLU A 20 9.47 -7.62 35.98
CA GLU A 20 9.66 -6.20 35.67
C GLU A 20 10.36 -6.01 34.31
N GLU A 21 11.40 -6.79 34.05
CA GLU A 21 12.13 -6.79 32.78
C GLU A 21 11.24 -7.25 31.63
N LEU A 22 10.40 -8.27 31.86
CA LEU A 22 9.45 -8.75 30.86
C LEU A 22 8.39 -7.68 30.56
N ALA A 23 7.86 -7.00 31.58
CA ALA A 23 6.93 -5.90 31.41
C ALA A 23 7.55 -4.75 30.62
N ALA A 24 8.79 -4.37 30.95
CA ALA A 24 9.52 -3.33 30.25
C ALA A 24 9.75 -3.70 28.77
N LEU A 25 10.13 -4.95 28.48
CA LEU A 25 10.31 -5.44 27.12
C LEU A 25 9.01 -5.37 26.31
N ILE A 26 7.90 -5.88 26.88
CA ILE A 26 6.59 -5.87 26.22
C ILE A 26 6.14 -4.43 25.95
N ALA A 27 6.33 -3.52 26.90
CA ALA A 27 5.95 -2.12 26.74
C ALA A 27 6.69 -1.45 25.58
N VAL A 28 8.02 -1.64 25.50
CA VAL A 28 8.84 -1.07 24.44
C VAL A 28 8.47 -1.66 23.08
N VAL A 29 8.37 -2.99 22.97
CA VAL A 29 8.03 -3.66 21.70
C VAL A 29 6.64 -3.23 21.23
N SER A 30 5.66 -3.17 22.13
CA SER A 30 4.30 -2.72 21.80
C SER A 30 4.28 -1.28 21.31
N ASP A 31 4.93 -0.33 22.01
CA ASP A 31 5.01 1.07 21.57
C ASP A 31 5.69 1.21 20.19
N THR A 32 6.77 0.46 19.95
CA THR A 32 7.43 0.49 18.63
C THR A 32 6.53 -0.08 17.53
N TYR A 33 5.84 -1.19 17.80
CA TYR A 33 4.91 -1.80 16.85
C TYR A 33 3.73 -0.88 16.54
N GLU A 34 3.15 -0.23 17.56
CA GLU A 34 2.06 0.73 17.36
C GLU A 34 2.50 1.93 16.52
N ARG A 35 3.71 2.46 16.75
CA ARG A 35 4.27 3.56 15.93
C ARG A 35 4.50 3.12 14.49
N GLU A 36 5.05 1.94 14.27
CA GLU A 36 5.26 1.39 12.93
C GLU A 36 3.93 1.14 12.22
N ALA A 37 2.95 0.54 12.90
CA ALA A 37 1.61 0.30 12.36
C ALA A 37 0.90 1.62 12.00
N ALA A 38 1.04 2.65 12.84
CA ALA A 38 0.51 3.98 12.56
C ALA A 38 1.18 4.65 11.35
N ALA A 39 2.46 4.37 11.09
CA ALA A 39 3.18 4.86 9.92
C ALA A 39 2.89 4.01 8.66
N ALA A 40 2.61 2.72 8.82
CA ALA A 40 2.31 1.76 7.77
C ALA A 40 0.88 1.90 7.23
N VAL A 41 0.48 3.12 6.87
CA VAL A 41 -0.79 3.35 6.18
C VAL A 41 -0.54 3.23 4.68
N ALA A 42 -1.10 2.19 4.06
CA ALA A 42 -1.14 2.10 2.61
C ALA A 42 -1.81 3.37 2.06
N ALA A 43 -1.09 4.10 1.20
CA ALA A 43 -1.65 5.30 0.58
C ALA A 43 -2.95 4.93 -0.13
N THR A 44 -4.06 5.54 0.29
CA THR A 44 -5.33 5.34 -0.42
C THR A 44 -5.11 5.73 -1.88
N PRO A 45 -5.51 4.90 -2.87
CA PRO A 45 -5.39 5.26 -4.27
C PRO A 45 -6.16 6.57 -4.53
N ARG A 46 -5.44 7.69 -4.69
CA ARG A 46 -6.03 8.99 -5.03
C ARG A 46 -6.02 9.14 -6.53
N ILE A 47 -7.19 9.02 -7.15
CA ILE A 47 -7.36 9.36 -8.56
C ILE A 47 -7.51 10.87 -8.66
N SER A 48 -6.61 11.52 -9.40
CA SER A 48 -6.70 12.96 -9.65
C SER A 48 -7.95 13.31 -10.47
N ALA A 49 -8.42 14.56 -10.35
CA ALA A 49 -9.52 15.06 -11.19
C ALA A 49 -9.18 14.93 -12.69
N TRP A 50 -7.91 15.08 -13.05
CA TRP A 50 -7.43 14.89 -14.42
C TRP A 50 -7.50 13.42 -14.86
N GLN A 51 -7.01 12.47 -14.06
CA GLN A 51 -7.12 11.04 -14.37
C GLN A 51 -8.59 10.59 -14.49
N ARG A 52 -9.51 11.12 -13.67
CA ARG A 52 -10.94 10.83 -13.79
C ARG A 52 -11.58 11.35 -15.08
N THR A 53 -11.07 12.46 -15.61
CA THR A 53 -11.67 13.16 -16.75
C THR A 53 -10.89 12.95 -18.05
N GLN A 54 -9.74 12.27 -17.99
CA GLN A 54 -8.90 11.98 -19.13
C GLN A 54 -9.70 11.15 -20.14
N ARG A 55 -9.92 11.74 -21.32
CA ARG A 55 -10.54 11.03 -22.44
C ARG A 55 -9.48 10.21 -23.16
N PRO A 56 -9.85 9.06 -23.75
CA PRO A 56 -8.92 8.29 -24.58
C PRO A 56 -8.37 9.19 -25.69
N MET A 57 -7.07 9.08 -25.96
CA MET A 57 -6.48 9.70 -27.14
C MET A 57 -7.24 9.20 -28.36
N ARG A 58 -7.63 10.12 -29.24
CA ARG A 58 -8.29 9.73 -30.48
C ARG A 58 -7.32 8.86 -31.28
N ALA A 59 -7.85 7.80 -31.89
CA ALA A 59 -7.07 7.00 -32.82
C ALA A 59 -6.48 7.93 -33.91
N PRO A 60 -5.21 7.73 -34.30
CA PRO A 60 -4.64 8.47 -35.42
C PRO A 60 -5.49 8.26 -36.66
N LEU A 61 -5.57 9.31 -37.50
CA LEU A 61 -6.33 9.25 -38.74
C LEU A 61 -5.82 8.10 -39.62
N ARG A 62 -6.73 7.23 -40.05
CA ARG A 62 -6.44 6.14 -40.99
C ARG A 62 -6.02 6.72 -42.34
N ARG A 63 -4.71 6.67 -42.63
CA ARG A 63 -4.11 7.13 -43.89
C ARG A 63 -4.32 6.15 -45.04
N ASP A 64 -4.75 4.94 -44.72
CA ASP A 64 -5.08 3.87 -45.66
C ASP A 64 -6.49 3.99 -46.24
N ILE A 65 -7.29 4.96 -45.76
CA ILE A 65 -8.61 5.28 -46.33
C ILE A 65 -8.51 6.62 -47.07
N PRO A 66 -8.82 6.67 -48.38
CA PRO A 66 -8.83 7.93 -49.13
C PRO A 66 -9.94 8.85 -48.61
N TRP A 67 -9.64 10.15 -48.48
CA TRP A 67 -10.61 11.15 -48.01
C TRP A 67 -11.55 11.56 -49.15
N GLY A 68 -12.61 10.78 -49.36
CA GLY A 68 -13.58 11.04 -50.41
C GLY A 68 -12.92 11.20 -51.79
N ARG A 69 -13.28 12.27 -52.51
CA ARG A 69 -12.75 12.56 -53.86
C ARG A 69 -11.35 13.19 -53.88
N PHE A 70 -10.70 13.38 -52.74
CA PHE A 70 -9.39 14.03 -52.64
C PHE A 70 -8.34 12.99 -52.29
N SER A 71 -7.86 12.29 -53.32
CA SER A 71 -6.69 11.43 -53.27
C SER A 71 -5.86 11.67 -54.52
N GLY A 72 -5.01 12.71 -54.47
CA GLY A 72 -4.23 13.18 -55.63
C GLY A 72 -5.00 14.19 -56.48
#